data_AF-A0AAU5N7F1-F1
#
_entry.id   AF-A0AAU5N7F1-F1
#
_cell.length_a   1.000
_cell.length_b   1.000
_cell.length_c   1.000
_cell.angle_alpha   90.00
_cell.angle_beta   90.00
_cell.angle_gamma   90.00
#
_symmetry.space_group_name_H-M   'P 1'
#
loop_
_entity.id
_entity.type
_entity.pdbx_description
1 polymer ?
#
loop_
_entity_poly.entity_id
_entity_poly.type
_entity_poly.pdbx_seq_one_letter_code
_entity_poly.pdbx_strand_id
1 'polypeptide(L)'
;MEALLQTLAVVATMANAVVYGTDIFSALVQRPAMAHVDDRVLTNTMGQIHRFGDQRMPVPGVFGLVATVGTAVVAGVDGKAVPAVAAGIAALALVVWLAVYNKISAPVNKELTDAALDCRTAPDARGLQRTWDSVINARVALQAVALGGMCVALMGV
;
A
#
# COMPACT_ATOMS: atom_id res chain seq x y z
N MET A 1 -13.91 -20.33 -17.00
CA MET A 1 -13.74 -19.24 -16.01
C MET A 1 -12.54 -19.47 -15.10
N GLU A 2 -12.16 -20.72 -14.84
CA GLU A 2 -11.01 -21.10 -14.02
C GLU A 2 -9.66 -20.44 -14.38
N ALA A 3 -9.21 -20.51 -15.64
CA ALA A 3 -7.94 -19.88 -16.05
C ALA A 3 -7.93 -18.36 -15.84
N LEU A 4 -9.07 -17.69 -16.04
CA LEU A 4 -9.23 -16.27 -15.76
C LEU A 4 -9.13 -15.99 -14.26
N LEU A 5 -9.81 -16.79 -13.43
CA LEU A 5 -9.77 -16.67 -11.98
C LEU A 5 -8.35 -16.87 -11.43
N GLN A 6 -7.60 -17.86 -11.94
CA GLN A 6 -6.21 -18.10 -11.56
C GLN A 6 -5.32 -16.92 -11.94
N THR A 7 -5.48 -16.42 -13.17
CA THR A 7 -4.70 -15.27 -13.66
C THR A 7 -4.95 -14.04 -12.79
N LEU A 8 -6.22 -13.74 -12.49
CA LEU A 8 -6.59 -12.61 -11.62
C LEU A 8 -5.99 -12.77 -10.21
N ALA A 9 -6.11 -13.96 -9.62
CA ALA A 9 -5.59 -14.22 -8.28
C ALA A 9 -4.07 -14.08 -8.21
N VAL A 10 -3.33 -14.57 -9.22
CA VAL A 10 -1.86 -14.43 -9.30
C VAL A 10 -1.45 -12.96 -9.47
N VAL A 11 -2.07 -12.24 -10.40
CA VAL A 11 -1.77 -10.83 -10.64
C VAL A 11 -2.05 -9.99 -9.39
N ALA A 12 -3.20 -10.21 -8.75
CA ALA A 12 -3.56 -9.54 -7.50
C ALA A 12 -2.55 -9.84 -6.39
N THR A 13 -2.15 -11.10 -6.20
CA THR A 13 -1.18 -11.51 -5.17
C THR A 13 0.17 -10.83 -5.40
N MET A 14 0.71 -10.87 -6.62
CA MET A 14 1.99 -10.26 -6.95
C MET A 14 1.98 -8.74 -6.78
N ALA A 15 0.91 -8.08 -7.24
CA ALA A 15 0.78 -6.64 -7.14
C ALA A 15 0.66 -6.17 -5.67
N ASN A 16 -0.18 -6.84 -4.87
CA ASN A 16 -0.35 -6.54 -3.45
C ASN A 16 0.93 -6.86 -2.65
N ALA A 17 1.71 -7.86 -3.03
CA ALA A 17 3.00 -8.17 -2.40
C ALA A 17 4.01 -7.01 -2.52
N VAL A 18 4.02 -6.29 -3.65
CA VAL A 18 4.86 -5.08 -3.81
C VAL A 18 4.47 -4.00 -2.81
N VAL A 19 3.17 -3.75 -2.64
CA VAL A 19 2.67 -2.73 -1.70
C VAL A 19 2.91 -3.15 -0.25
N TYR A 20 2.61 -4.41 0.11
CA TYR A 20 2.89 -4.96 1.43
C TYR A 20 4.38 -4.87 1.79
N GLY A 21 5.28 -5.26 0.86
CA GLY A 21 6.72 -5.19 1.06
C GLY A 21 7.20 -3.75 1.29
N THR A 22 6.64 -2.79 0.56
CA THR A 22 6.94 -1.36 0.73
C THR A 22 6.53 -0.85 2.11
N ASP A 23 5.36 -1.27 2.59
CA ASP A 23 4.86 -0.88 3.91
C ASP A 23 5.67 -1.53 5.05
N ILE A 24 6.05 -2.80 4.88
CA ILE A 24 6.93 -3.50 5.81
C ILE A 24 8.30 -2.82 5.88
N PHE A 25 8.91 -2.52 4.73
CA PHE A 25 10.18 -1.79 4.68
C PHE A 25 10.07 -0.43 5.38
N SER A 26 9.00 0.30 5.09
CA SER A 26 8.72 1.58 5.70
C SER A 26 8.60 1.48 7.22
N ALA A 27 7.90 0.45 7.70
CA ALA A 27 7.65 0.22 9.10
C ALA A 27 8.92 -0.18 9.88
N LEU A 28 9.73 -1.07 9.31
CA LEU A 28 10.84 -1.74 9.99
C LEU A 28 12.19 -1.08 9.77
N VAL A 29 12.40 -0.44 8.61
CA VAL A 29 13.72 0.08 8.20
C VAL A 29 13.68 1.59 8.03
N GLN A 30 12.77 2.11 7.23
CA GLN A 30 12.73 3.54 6.92
C GLN A 30 12.43 4.39 8.16
N ARG A 31 11.38 4.05 8.93
CA ARG A 31 10.99 4.79 10.14
C ARG A 31 12.16 4.93 11.13
N PRO A 32 12.82 3.85 11.59
CA PRO A 32 13.95 4.02 12.51
C PRO A 32 15.12 4.75 11.86
N ALA A 33 15.42 4.56 10.57
CA ALA A 33 16.46 5.32 9.90
C ALA A 33 16.17 6.84 9.92
N MET A 34 14.94 7.24 9.60
CA MET A 34 14.54 8.66 9.60
C MET A 34 14.50 9.28 11.00
N ALA A 35 14.32 8.47 12.05
CA ALA A 35 14.41 8.94 13.43
C ALA A 35 15.82 9.39 13.85
N HIS A 36 16.87 8.98 13.13
CA HIS A 36 18.28 9.22 13.52
C HIS A 36 19.04 10.21 12.62
N VAL A 37 18.40 10.73 11.57
CA VAL A 37 19.00 11.76 10.70
C VAL A 37 18.50 13.14 11.12
N ASP A 38 19.12 14.23 10.68
CA ASP A 38 18.60 15.59 10.92
C ASP A 38 17.39 15.93 10.02
N ASP A 39 16.72 17.06 10.30
CA ASP A 39 15.48 17.46 9.63
C ASP A 39 15.67 17.77 8.12
N ARG A 40 16.87 18.23 7.73
CA ARG A 40 17.20 18.52 6.34
C ARG A 40 17.35 17.21 5.56
N VAL A 41 18.08 16.24 6.13
CA VAL A 41 18.25 14.91 5.55
C VAL A 41 16.90 14.19 5.48
N LEU A 42 16.09 14.26 6.54
CA LEU A 42 14.74 13.70 6.56
C LEU A 42 13.90 14.29 5.43
N THR A 43 13.79 15.62 5.36
CA THR A 43 12.98 16.32 4.35
C THR A 43 13.38 15.89 2.93
N ASN A 44 14.67 15.98 2.62
CA ASN A 44 15.14 15.67 1.27
C ASN A 44 14.97 14.19 0.92
N THR A 45 15.30 13.29 1.84
CA THR A 45 15.22 11.84 1.60
C THR A 45 13.77 11.39 1.45
N MET A 46 12.93 11.74 2.43
CA MET A 46 11.52 11.36 2.41
C MET A 46 10.77 12.07 1.29
N GLY A 47 11.06 13.34 0.99
CA GLY A 47 10.46 14.04 -0.14
C GLY A 47 10.76 13.36 -1.48
N GLN A 48 11.99 12.88 -1.71
CA GLN A 48 12.30 12.13 -2.94
C GLN A 48 11.68 10.73 -2.94
N ILE A 49 11.69 10.02 -1.81
CA ILE A 49 11.01 8.71 -1.67
C ILE A 49 9.52 8.86 -1.98
N HIS A 50 8.86 9.85 -1.39
CA HIS A 50 7.44 10.13 -1.60
C HIS A 50 7.15 10.55 -3.04
N ARG A 51 7.95 11.43 -3.64
CA ARG A 51 7.81 11.80 -5.06
C ARG A 51 7.77 10.59 -5.98
N PHE A 52 8.74 9.69 -5.84
CA PHE A 52 8.79 8.50 -6.68
C PHE A 52 7.75 7.45 -6.27
N GLY A 53 7.45 7.33 -4.97
CA GLY A 53 6.41 6.47 -4.45
C GLY A 53 5.05 6.82 -5.03
N ASP A 54 4.64 8.09 -4.91
CA ASP A 54 3.36 8.58 -5.41
C ASP A 54 3.24 8.50 -6.94
N GLN A 55 4.35 8.59 -7.67
CA GLN A 55 4.36 8.43 -9.12
C GLN A 55 4.28 6.97 -9.59
N ARG A 56 4.87 6.02 -8.84
CA ARG A 56 5.09 4.65 -9.31
C ARG A 56 4.21 3.62 -8.63
N MET A 57 3.90 3.79 -7.34
CA MET A 57 3.08 2.86 -6.56
C MET A 57 1.61 2.78 -6.99
N PRO A 58 0.99 3.79 -7.64
CA PRO A 58 -0.35 3.60 -8.20
C PRO A 58 -0.42 2.47 -9.22
N VAL A 59 0.67 2.14 -9.93
CA VAL A 59 0.70 1.05 -10.90
C VAL A 59 0.38 -0.30 -10.21
N PRO A 60 1.24 -0.83 -9.30
CA PRO A 60 0.90 -2.07 -8.59
C PRO A 60 -0.37 -1.92 -7.72
N GLY A 61 -0.62 -0.75 -7.12
CA GLY A 61 -1.79 -0.56 -6.26
C GLY A 61 -3.14 -0.69 -6.98
N VAL A 62 -3.30 -0.01 -8.12
CA VAL A 62 -4.53 -0.05 -8.92
C VAL A 62 -4.72 -1.43 -9.55
N PHE A 63 -3.66 -2.00 -10.14
CA PHE A 63 -3.74 -3.36 -10.71
C PHE A 63 -4.08 -4.40 -9.64
N GLY A 64 -3.47 -4.31 -8.46
CA GLY A 64 -3.77 -5.19 -7.32
C GLY A 64 -5.23 -5.13 -6.91
N LEU A 65 -5.76 -3.92 -6.68
CA LEU A 65 -7.16 -3.74 -6.29
C LEU A 65 -8.14 -4.23 -7.36
N VAL A 66 -7.95 -3.86 -8.62
CA VAL A 66 -8.84 -4.26 -9.73
C VAL A 66 -8.83 -5.79 -9.89
N ALA A 67 -7.66 -6.42 -9.85
CA ALA A 67 -7.53 -7.87 -9.96
C ALA A 67 -8.13 -8.60 -8.74
N THR A 68 -7.98 -8.05 -7.53
CA THR A 68 -8.63 -8.58 -6.31
C THR A 68 -10.15 -8.53 -6.42
N VAL A 69 -10.73 -7.41 -6.85
CA VAL A 69 -12.18 -7.28 -7.08
C VAL A 69 -12.65 -8.24 -8.17
N GLY A 70 -11.91 -8.34 -9.28
CA GLY A 70 -12.19 -9.29 -10.35
C GLY A 70 -12.19 -10.74 -9.86
N THR A 71 -11.22 -11.11 -9.00
CA THR A 71 -11.15 -12.44 -8.37
C THR A 71 -12.42 -12.72 -7.57
N ALA A 72 -12.86 -11.77 -6.73
CA ALA A 72 -14.06 -11.94 -5.91
C ALA A 72 -15.33 -12.13 -6.77
N VAL A 73 -15.49 -11.32 -7.81
CA VAL A 73 -16.65 -11.38 -8.72
C VAL A 73 -16.67 -12.69 -9.51
N VAL A 74 -15.57 -13.06 -10.15
CA VAL A 74 -15.50 -14.27 -10.97
C VAL A 74 -15.70 -15.52 -10.11
N ALA A 75 -15.06 -15.60 -8.94
CA ALA A 75 -15.26 -16.70 -8.00
C ALA A 75 -16.72 -16.79 -7.51
N GLY A 76 -17.37 -15.66 -7.26
CA GLY A 76 -18.77 -15.61 -6.86
C GLY A 76 -19.71 -16.13 -7.95
N VAL A 77 -19.47 -15.75 -9.22
CA VAL A 77 -20.22 -16.24 -10.38
C VAL A 77 -20.00 -17.74 -10.60
N ASP A 78 -18.78 -18.24 -10.38
CA ASP A 78 -18.42 -19.66 -10.45
C ASP A 78 -18.92 -20.49 -9.24
N GLY A 79 -19.58 -19.87 -8.26
CA GLY A 79 -20.06 -20.54 -7.04
C GLY A 79 -18.95 -20.96 -6.07
N LYS A 80 -17.71 -20.49 -6.27
CA LYS A 80 -16.56 -20.78 -5.40
C LYS A 80 -16.58 -19.85 -4.17
N ALA A 81 -17.35 -20.24 -3.15
CA ALA A 81 -17.61 -19.40 -1.97
C ALA A 81 -16.33 -18.95 -1.23
N VAL A 82 -15.37 -19.86 -1.02
CA VAL A 82 -14.12 -19.56 -0.29
C VAL A 82 -13.29 -18.47 -0.98
N PRO A 83 -12.87 -18.60 -2.25
CA PRO A 83 -12.12 -17.54 -2.93
C PRO A 83 -12.91 -16.25 -3.10
N ALA A 84 -14.23 -16.33 -3.29
CA ALA A 84 -15.09 -15.13 -3.40
C ALA A 84 -15.06 -14.30 -2.11
N VAL A 85 -15.26 -14.94 -0.95
CA VAL A 85 -15.25 -14.26 0.35
C VAL A 85 -13.85 -13.76 0.70
N ALA A 86 -12.81 -14.58 0.49
CA ALA A 86 -11.44 -14.20 0.81
C ALA A 86 -10.97 -12.98 -0.02
N ALA A 87 -11.24 -12.98 -1.33
CA ALA A 87 -10.94 -11.85 -2.20
C ALA A 87 -11.81 -10.62 -1.88
N GLY A 88 -13.06 -10.80 -1.45
CA GLY A 88 -13.93 -9.71 -1.00
C GLY A 88 -13.40 -9.01 0.26
N ILE A 89 -12.93 -9.77 1.26
CA ILE A 89 -12.28 -9.22 2.45
C ILE A 89 -10.99 -8.49 2.07
N ALA A 90 -10.19 -9.07 1.17
CA ALA A 90 -8.98 -8.43 0.66
C ALA A 90 -9.29 -7.09 -0.04
N ALA A 91 -10.33 -7.05 -0.88
CA ALA A 91 -10.77 -5.82 -1.53
C ALA A 91 -11.15 -4.74 -0.53
N LEU A 92 -11.94 -5.09 0.50
CA LEU A 92 -12.33 -4.15 1.55
C LEU A 92 -11.10 -3.61 2.31
N ALA A 93 -10.15 -4.47 2.66
CA ALA A 93 -8.92 -4.07 3.32
C ALA A 93 -8.10 -3.09 2.46
N LEU A 94 -7.98 -3.34 1.15
CA LEU A 94 -7.32 -2.43 0.20
C LEU A 94 -8.03 -1.07 0.08
N VAL A 95 -9.36 -1.05 0.08
CA VAL A 95 -10.15 0.19 0.05
C VAL A 95 -9.91 1.02 1.32
N VAL A 96 -9.93 0.37 2.50
CA VAL A 96 -9.62 1.05 3.77
C VAL A 96 -8.17 1.54 3.79
N TRP A 97 -7.23 0.74 3.31
CA TRP A 97 -5.83 1.14 3.18
C TRP A 97 -5.67 2.39 2.30
N LEU A 98 -6.38 2.44 1.18
CA LEU A 98 -6.34 3.59 0.27
C LEU A 98 -6.95 4.84 0.90
N ALA A 99 -8.02 4.69 1.68
CA ALA A 99 -8.61 5.78 2.44
C ALA A 99 -7.63 6.35 3.49
N VAL A 100 -6.89 5.47 4.20
CA VAL A 100 -5.84 5.90 5.14
C VAL A 100 -4.73 6.64 4.42
N TYR A 101 -4.23 6.10 3.30
CA TYR A 101 -3.20 6.75 2.49
C TYR A 101 -3.65 8.15 2.03
N ASN A 102 -4.83 8.25 1.41
CA ASN A 102 -5.31 9.51 0.84
C ASN A 102 -5.57 10.59 1.90
N LYS A 103 -6.03 10.19 3.10
CA LYS A 103 -6.35 11.15 4.16
C LYS A 103 -5.14 11.59 4.98
N ILE A 104 -4.12 10.74 5.12
CA ILE A 104 -3.03 10.96 6.08
C ILE A 104 -1.67 10.99 5.38
N SER A 105 -1.33 9.95 4.62
CA SER A 105 -0.02 9.86 3.98
C SER A 105 0.14 10.84 2.82
N ALA A 106 -0.82 10.93 1.91
CA ALA A 106 -0.70 11.75 0.70
C ALA A 106 -0.49 13.25 0.98
N PRO A 107 -1.17 13.89 1.97
CA PRO A 107 -0.89 15.27 2.33
C PRO A 107 0.55 15.47 2.85
N VAL A 108 1.03 14.57 3.72
CA VAL A 108 2.40 14.63 4.24
C VAL A 108 3.43 14.39 3.13
N ASN A 109 3.16 13.42 2.25
CA ASN A 109 4.00 13.12 1.09
C ASN A 109 4.19 14.37 0.24
N LYS A 110 3.09 15.08 -0.06
CA LYS A 110 3.11 16.31 -0.83
C LYS A 110 3.96 17.38 -0.15
N GLU A 111 3.76 17.63 1.13
CA GLU A 111 4.49 18.70 1.83
C GLU A 111 6.00 18.44 1.89
N LEU A 112 6.42 17.21 2.20
CA LEU A 112 7.83 16.84 2.19
C LEU A 112 8.42 16.85 0.77
N THR A 113 7.64 16.45 -0.24
CA THR A 113 8.05 16.49 -1.65
C THR A 113 8.27 17.93 -2.12
N ASP A 114 7.31 18.82 -1.86
CA ASP A 114 7.38 20.23 -2.26
C ASP A 114 8.59 20.91 -1.60
N ALA A 115 8.82 20.68 -0.30
CA ALA A 115 9.98 21.21 0.41
C ALA A 115 11.31 20.70 -0.17
N ALA A 116 11.40 19.40 -0.48
CA ALA A 116 12.59 18.81 -1.08
C ALA A 116 12.87 19.34 -2.50
N LEU A 117 11.83 19.56 -3.31
CA LEU A 117 11.95 20.14 -4.65
C LEU A 117 12.39 21.61 -4.60
N ASP A 118 11.93 22.36 -3.59
CA ASP A 118 12.36 23.74 -3.33
C ASP A 118 13.77 23.82 -2.71
N CYS A 119 14.44 22.69 -2.46
CA CYS A 119 15.72 22.61 -1.76
C CYS A 119 15.69 23.23 -0.35
N ARG A 120 14.54 23.16 0.32
CA ARG A 120 14.33 23.68 1.69
C ARG A 120 14.06 22.54 2.67
N THR A 121 14.34 22.79 3.95
CA THR A 121 13.85 21.93 5.03
C THR A 121 12.38 22.24 5.28
N ALA A 122 11.54 21.21 5.41
CA ALA A 122 10.12 21.38 5.70
C ALA A 122 9.95 21.98 7.11
N PRO A 123 9.07 22.98 7.31
CA PRO A 123 8.66 23.39 8.64
C PRO A 123 8.08 22.19 9.40
N ASP A 124 8.50 21.99 10.65
CA ASP A 124 8.07 20.84 11.47
C ASP A 124 8.20 19.47 10.77
N ALA A 125 9.32 19.23 10.10
CA ALA A 125 9.64 17.97 9.44
C ALA A 125 9.40 16.73 10.35
N ARG A 126 9.59 16.87 11.66
CA ARG A 126 9.29 15.82 12.65
C ARG A 126 7.82 15.61 12.90
N GLY A 127 7.02 16.66 13.01
CA GLY A 127 5.56 16.54 13.11
C GLY A 127 4.97 15.85 11.89
N LEU A 128 5.44 16.23 10.69
CA LEU A 128 5.06 15.60 9.44
C LEU A 128 5.42 14.11 9.44
N GLN A 129 6.68 13.77 9.74
CA GLN A 129 7.11 12.37 9.75
C GLN A 129 6.37 11.54 10.81
N ARG A 130 6.14 12.08 12.02
CA ARG A 130 5.34 11.40 13.06
C ARG A 130 3.90 11.14 12.62
N THR A 131 3.29 12.09 11.92
CA THR A 131 1.94 11.93 11.36
C THR A 131 1.92 10.79 10.36
N TRP A 132 2.89 10.73 9.45
CA TRP A 132 3.03 9.64 8.49
C TRP A 132 3.28 8.28 9.16
N ASP A 133 4.19 8.24 10.14
CA ASP A 133 4.56 7.05 10.91
C ASP A 133 3.46 6.56 11.86
N SER A 134 2.45 7.38 12.15
CA SER A 134 1.34 6.99 13.03
C SER A 134 0.45 5.91 12.40
N VAL A 135 0.38 5.86 11.07
CA VAL A 135 -0.52 4.96 10.34
C VAL A 135 0.17 3.78 9.69
N ILE A 136 1.49 3.76 9.61
CA ILE A 136 2.20 2.74 8.82
C ILE A 136 1.98 1.32 9.36
N ASN A 137 1.82 1.12 10.69
CA ASN A 137 1.49 -0.20 11.23
C ASN A 137 0.07 -0.65 10.84
N ALA A 138 -0.89 0.27 10.80
CA ALA A 138 -2.24 -0.03 10.33
C ALA A 138 -2.23 -0.35 8.82
N ARG A 139 -1.44 0.39 8.03
CA ARG A 139 -1.25 0.13 6.60
C ARG A 139 -0.64 -1.26 6.35
N VAL A 140 0.40 -1.63 7.12
CA VAL A 140 0.97 -2.99 7.11
C VAL A 140 -0.08 -4.05 7.41
N ALA A 141 -0.88 -3.87 8.48
CA ALA A 141 -1.89 -4.85 8.87
C ALA A 141 -2.97 -5.02 7.78
N LEU A 142 -3.45 -3.93 7.19
CA LEU A 142 -4.43 -3.97 6.10
C LEU A 142 -3.87 -4.68 4.86
N GLN A 143 -2.61 -4.41 4.49
CA GLN A 143 -1.94 -5.12 3.39
C GLN A 143 -1.67 -6.59 3.70
N ALA A 144 -1.38 -6.94 4.95
CA ALA A 144 -1.24 -8.33 5.38
C ALA A 144 -2.58 -9.09 5.23
N VAL A 145 -3.70 -8.46 5.61
CA VAL A 145 -5.04 -9.02 5.40
C VAL A 145 -5.33 -9.18 3.91
N ALA A 146 -5.01 -8.17 3.09
CA ALA A 146 -5.22 -8.23 1.65
C ALA A 146 -4.40 -9.35 0.99
N LEU A 147 -3.09 -9.41 1.26
CA LEU A 147 -2.20 -10.43 0.70
C LEU A 147 -2.57 -11.83 1.21
N GLY A 148 -2.83 -11.98 2.51
CA GLY A 148 -3.27 -13.25 3.09
C GLY A 148 -4.60 -13.74 2.51
N GLY A 149 -5.57 -12.83 2.36
CA GLY A 149 -6.85 -13.12 1.71
C GLY A 149 -6.67 -13.56 0.25
N MET A 150 -5.76 -12.94 -0.48
CA MET A 150 -5.44 -13.36 -1.85
C MET A 150 -4.72 -14.70 -1.92
N CYS A 151 -3.84 -15.03 -0.96
CA CYS A 151 -3.25 -16.36 -0.86
C CYS A 151 -4.32 -17.44 -0.60
N VAL A 152 -5.28 -17.16 0.30
CA VAL A 152 -6.42 -18.06 0.54
C VAL A 152 -7.27 -18.21 -0.71
N ALA A 153 -7.56 -17.11 -1.41
CA ALA A 153 -8.29 -17.16 -2.66
C ALA A 153 -7.55 -18.03 -3.69
N LEU A 154 -6.25 -17.80 -3.89
CA LEU A 154 -5.42 -18.54 -4.85
C LEU A 154 -5.38 -20.04 -4.58
N MET A 155 -5.34 -20.48 -3.31
CA MET A 155 -5.41 -21.90 -2.95
C MET A 155 -6.78 -22.54 -3.22
N GLY A 156 -7.83 -21.72 -3.24
CA GLY A 156 -9.21 -22.16 -3.51
C GLY A 156 -9.65 -21.96 -4.96
N VAL A 157 -8.77 -21.45 -5.83
CA VAL A 157 -9.03 -21.34 -7.28
C VAL A 157 -8.82 -22.68 -7.95
#